data_AF-A0AAW4Q7F4-F1
#
_entry.id   AF-A0AAW4Q7F4-F1
#
_cell.length_a   1.000
_cell.length_b   1.000
_cell.length_c   1.000
_cell.angle_alpha   90.00
_cell.angle_beta   90.00
_cell.angle_gamma   90.00
#
_symmetry.space_group_name_H-M   'P 1'
#
loop_
_entity.id
_entity.type
_entity.pdbx_description
1 polymer ?
#
loop_
_entity_poly.entity_id
_entity_poly.type
_entity_poly.pdbx_seq_one_letter_code
_entity_poly.pdbx_strand_id
1 'polypeptide(L)'
;MSLYVMQNMHGLIKIGRSANPAQRQKQLRVVGQCAISLVAVFPSAGHFEELAHSQLGKHRVAFEWFCGDRLARRAVEDLFSEEFVWPFEYQQDAATAWIERQLDTGVDRYWRRRERRVIKLLKSAAFGIGVCAQYGEGHYQLDADIGLMVGYPTVCIDSRQGETIVTGLRGGDRKRSEVPRYTRSIDDAQTLWLPDVGIELRTIHRRPVDCCLAALCDRWGFAVERLEPAGSWK
;
A
#
# COMPACT_ATOMS: atom_id res chain seq x y z
N MET A 1 2.43 -20.76 -1.42
CA MET A 1 2.96 -19.61 -2.19
C MET A 1 4.36 -19.31 -1.67
N SER A 2 5.34 -19.08 -2.56
CA SER A 2 6.74 -18.88 -2.15
C SER A 2 7.02 -17.41 -1.87
N LEU A 3 7.92 -17.14 -0.93
CA LEU A 3 8.57 -15.85 -0.78
C LEU A 3 9.82 -15.83 -1.67
N TYR A 4 10.15 -14.68 -2.25
CA TYR A 4 11.35 -14.51 -3.06
C TYR A 4 12.09 -13.24 -2.69
N VAL A 5 13.41 -13.28 -2.88
CA VAL A 5 14.30 -12.14 -2.89
C VAL A 5 14.87 -12.02 -4.30
N MET A 6 14.77 -10.84 -4.89
CA MET A 6 15.33 -10.51 -6.20
C MET A 6 16.18 -9.25 -6.10
N GLN A 7 17.11 -9.09 -7.04
CA GLN A 7 17.90 -7.86 -7.16
C GLN A 7 17.88 -7.36 -8.62
N ASN A 8 17.67 -6.07 -8.82
CA ASN A 8 17.79 -5.47 -10.16
C ASN A 8 19.25 -5.07 -10.46
N MET A 9 19.53 -4.73 -11.73
CA MET A 9 20.86 -4.32 -12.19
C MET A 9 21.44 -3.07 -11.54
N HIS A 10 20.60 -2.27 -10.86
CA HIS A 10 21.02 -1.08 -10.12
C HIS A 10 21.32 -1.40 -8.64
N GLY A 11 21.26 -2.68 -8.27
CA GLY A 11 21.53 -3.20 -6.94
C GLY A 11 20.35 -3.14 -5.97
N LEU A 12 19.18 -2.64 -6.39
CA LEU A 12 17.99 -2.57 -5.53
C LEU A 12 17.41 -3.97 -5.26
N ILE A 13 16.93 -4.16 -4.04
CA ILE A 13 16.42 -5.44 -3.55
C ILE A 13 14.91 -5.43 -3.58
N LYS A 14 14.29 -6.52 -4.05
CA LYS A 14 12.85 -6.74 -4.01
C LYS A 14 12.53 -7.98 -3.21
N ILE A 15 11.61 -7.83 -2.27
CA ILE A 15 11.04 -8.95 -1.51
C ILE A 15 9.57 -9.04 -1.87
N GLY A 16 9.11 -10.22 -2.28
CA GLY A 16 7.69 -10.43 -2.46
C GLY A 16 7.30 -11.90 -2.53
N ARG A 17 6.02 -12.17 -2.78
CA ARG A 17 5.51 -13.55 -2.92
C ARG A 17 4.96 -13.87 -4.29
N SER A 18 5.12 -15.12 -4.72
CA SER A 18 4.56 -15.65 -5.98
C SER A 18 4.37 -17.16 -5.91
N ALA A 19 3.41 -17.69 -6.67
CA ALA A 19 3.33 -19.12 -6.95
C ALA A 19 4.45 -19.57 -7.91
N ASN A 20 4.94 -18.66 -8.76
CA ASN A 20 6.02 -18.90 -9.70
C ASN A 20 6.99 -17.69 -9.72
N PRO A 21 8.05 -17.70 -8.89
CA PRO A 21 9.03 -16.60 -8.83
C PRO A 21 9.76 -16.37 -10.15
N ALA A 22 10.09 -17.41 -10.92
CA ALA A 22 10.79 -17.29 -12.20
C ALA A 22 9.93 -16.56 -13.26
N GLN A 23 8.64 -16.88 -13.34
CA GLN A 23 7.73 -16.13 -14.21
C GLN A 23 7.58 -14.68 -13.74
N ARG A 24 7.52 -14.46 -12.42
CA ARG A 24 7.45 -13.11 -11.84
C ARG A 24 8.69 -12.28 -12.17
N GLN A 25 9.88 -12.86 -12.12
CA GLN A 25 11.13 -12.23 -12.53
C GLN A 25 11.04 -11.74 -13.99
N LYS A 26 10.59 -12.60 -14.92
CA LYS A 26 10.42 -12.23 -16.34
C LYS A 26 9.47 -11.04 -16.51
N GLN A 27 8.34 -11.04 -15.81
CA GLN A 27 7.40 -9.92 -15.84
C GLN A 27 8.03 -8.62 -15.31
N LEU A 28 8.77 -8.70 -14.21
CA LEU A 28 9.41 -7.54 -13.62
C LEU A 28 10.53 -6.98 -14.51
N ARG A 29 11.25 -7.82 -15.26
CA ARG A 29 12.25 -7.35 -16.24
C ARG A 29 11.62 -6.55 -17.37
N VAL A 30 10.47 -7.01 -17.89
CA VAL A 30 9.73 -6.30 -18.94
C VAL A 30 9.19 -4.97 -18.42
N VAL A 31 8.52 -4.98 -17.26
CA VAL A 31 7.92 -3.77 -16.67
C VAL A 31 8.98 -2.77 -16.24
N GLY A 32 10.01 -3.24 -15.55
CA GLY A 32 11.08 -2.41 -15.01
C GLY A 32 12.15 -2.04 -16.04
N GLN A 33 12.05 -2.54 -17.28
CA GLN A 33 13.02 -2.35 -18.37
C GLN A 33 14.47 -2.47 -17.90
N CYS A 34 14.75 -3.46 -17.04
CA CYS A 34 16.06 -3.68 -16.43
C CYS A 34 16.32 -5.17 -16.25
N ALA A 35 17.60 -5.54 -16.09
CA ALA A 35 17.92 -6.89 -15.67
C ALA A 35 17.55 -7.08 -14.19
N ILE A 36 17.01 -8.26 -13.87
CA ILE A 36 16.64 -8.67 -12.52
C ILE A 36 17.07 -10.11 -12.37
N SER A 37 17.73 -10.39 -11.24
CA SER A 37 18.19 -11.70 -10.84
C SER A 37 17.38 -12.20 -9.64
N LEU A 38 17.06 -13.48 -9.65
CA LEU A 38 16.49 -14.17 -8.49
C LEU A 38 17.63 -14.52 -7.55
N VAL A 39 17.59 -13.98 -6.33
CA VAL A 39 18.63 -14.16 -5.32
C VAL A 39 18.29 -15.36 -4.44
N ALA A 40 17.05 -15.43 -3.95
CA ALA A 40 16.58 -16.53 -3.12
C ALA A 40 15.09 -16.81 -3.31
N VAL A 41 14.69 -18.04 -3.02
CA VAL A 41 13.29 -18.47 -2.98
C VAL A 41 13.08 -19.34 -1.75
N PHE A 42 12.09 -18.98 -0.94
CA PHE A 42 11.66 -19.72 0.24
C PHE A 42 10.30 -20.35 -0.05
N PRO A 43 10.24 -21.66 -0.34
CA PRO A 43 8.98 -22.36 -0.57
C PRO A 43 8.04 -22.24 0.61
N SER A 44 6.74 -22.08 0.35
CA SER A 44 5.67 -21.98 1.37
C SER A 44 5.79 -20.83 2.38
N ALA A 45 6.80 -19.96 2.27
CA ALA A 45 7.05 -18.85 3.17
C ALA A 45 6.36 -17.53 2.77
N GLY A 46 5.45 -17.54 1.78
CA GLY A 46 4.85 -16.31 1.24
C GLY A 46 4.10 -15.45 2.27
N HIS A 47 3.66 -16.03 3.39
CA HIS A 47 3.00 -15.31 4.48
C HIS A 47 3.95 -14.37 5.27
N PHE A 48 5.27 -14.55 5.16
CA PHE A 48 6.26 -13.69 5.81
C PHE A 48 6.55 -12.37 5.06
N GLU A 49 5.95 -12.16 3.88
CA GLU A 49 6.18 -10.95 3.06
C GLU A 49 5.90 -9.65 3.85
N GLU A 50 4.76 -9.60 4.55
CA GLU A 50 4.36 -8.41 5.30
C GLU A 50 5.30 -8.14 6.49
N LEU A 51 5.76 -9.20 7.17
CA LEU A 51 6.75 -9.09 8.24
C LEU A 51 8.09 -8.55 7.72
N ALA A 52 8.58 -9.11 6.61
CA ALA A 52 9.82 -8.66 5.98
C ALA A 52 9.74 -7.18 5.58
N HIS A 53 8.62 -6.78 4.98
CA HIS A 53 8.37 -5.40 4.60
C HIS A 53 8.34 -4.47 5.81
N SER A 54 7.73 -4.90 6.91
CA SER A 54 7.68 -4.14 8.17
C SER A 54 9.09 -3.95 8.77
N GLN A 55 9.85 -5.03 8.93
CA GLN A 55 11.18 -4.97 9.54
C GLN A 55 12.20 -4.18 8.71
N LEU A 56 12.09 -4.25 7.38
CA LEU A 56 12.98 -3.54 6.46
C LEU A 56 12.47 -2.15 6.06
N GLY A 57 11.42 -1.64 6.74
CA GLY A 57 10.78 -0.38 6.39
C GLY A 57 11.75 0.80 6.24
N LYS A 58 12.76 0.88 7.12
CA LYS A 58 13.80 1.94 7.09
C LYS A 58 14.71 1.90 5.86
N HIS A 59 14.78 0.77 5.15
CA HIS A 59 15.58 0.59 3.95
C HIS A 59 14.76 0.69 2.67
N ARG A 60 13.44 0.89 2.78
CA ARG A 60 12.54 0.94 1.62
C ARG A 60 12.76 2.23 0.84
N VAL A 61 12.95 2.11 -0.47
CA VAL A 61 13.15 3.28 -1.36
C VAL A 61 11.88 3.63 -2.14
N ALA A 62 11.14 2.63 -2.63
CA ALA A 62 9.83 2.83 -3.23
C ALA A 62 9.07 1.50 -3.33
N PHE A 63 7.75 1.54 -3.19
CA PHE A 63 6.88 0.37 -3.35
C PHE A 63 7.34 -0.83 -2.50
N GLU A 64 7.77 -1.91 -3.16
CA GLU A 64 8.29 -3.16 -2.58
C GLU A 64 9.80 -3.30 -2.87
N TRP A 65 10.49 -2.19 -3.13
CA TRP A 65 11.93 -2.10 -3.39
C TRP A 65 12.67 -1.46 -2.21
N PHE A 66 13.80 -2.05 -1.88
CA PHE A 66 14.69 -1.66 -0.79
C PHE A 66 16.06 -1.26 -1.35
N CYS A 67 16.76 -0.41 -0.61
CA CYS A 67 18.10 0.02 -0.93
C CYS A 67 19.03 -1.19 -1.11
N GLY A 68 20.00 -1.04 -2.01
CA GLY A 68 20.99 -2.07 -2.28
C GLY A 68 22.28 -1.91 -1.48
N ASP A 69 22.37 -0.93 -0.59
CA ASP A 69 23.59 -0.64 0.16
C ASP A 69 23.96 -1.76 1.15
N ARG A 70 25.15 -1.64 1.75
CA ARG A 70 25.67 -2.64 2.68
C ARG A 70 24.78 -2.82 3.91
N LEU A 71 24.13 -1.76 4.40
CA LEU A 71 23.28 -1.83 5.60
C LEU A 71 21.97 -2.56 5.29
N ALA A 72 21.37 -2.27 4.14
CA ALA A 72 20.15 -2.93 3.69
C ALA A 72 20.39 -4.41 3.38
N ARG A 73 21.50 -4.76 2.72
CA ARG A 73 21.88 -6.16 2.48
C ARG A 73 22.02 -6.94 3.78
N ARG A 74 22.77 -6.41 4.75
CA ARG A 74 22.91 -7.02 6.08
C ARG A 74 21.57 -7.19 6.78
N ALA A 75 20.72 -6.18 6.75
CA ALA A 75 19.39 -6.29 7.37
C ALA A 75 18.52 -7.38 6.70
N VAL A 76 18.65 -7.58 5.39
CA VAL A 76 17.98 -8.67 4.67
C VAL A 76 18.58 -10.03 5.05
N GLU A 77 19.91 -10.14 5.11
CA GLU A 77 20.62 -11.36 5.51
C GLU A 77 20.28 -11.75 6.96
N ASP A 78 20.27 -10.78 7.89
CA ASP A 78 19.88 -10.97 9.30
C ASP A 78 18.43 -11.45 9.41
N LEU A 79 17.50 -10.84 8.65
CA LEU A 79 16.08 -11.21 8.64
C LEU A 79 15.86 -12.67 8.22
N PHE A 80 16.61 -13.14 7.21
CA PHE A 80 16.49 -14.50 6.69
C PHE A 80 17.47 -15.49 7.33
N SER A 81 18.38 -15.01 8.18
CA SER A 81 19.50 -15.79 8.73
C SER A 81 20.29 -16.53 7.64
N GLU A 82 20.51 -15.86 6.51
CA GLU A 82 21.16 -16.42 5.32
C GLU A 82 22.07 -15.38 4.66
N GLU A 83 23.28 -15.78 4.27
CA GLU A 83 24.17 -14.95 3.46
C GLU A 83 23.83 -15.10 1.97
N PHE A 84 23.59 -13.98 1.30
CA PHE A 84 23.21 -13.99 -0.12
C PHE A 84 24.36 -13.59 -1.03
N VAL A 85 24.42 -14.23 -2.21
CA VAL A 85 25.26 -13.76 -3.31
C VAL A 85 24.50 -12.68 -4.07
N TRP A 86 24.92 -11.43 -3.90
CA TRP A 86 24.32 -10.27 -4.56
C TRP A 86 24.93 -10.05 -5.95
N PRO A 87 24.20 -10.31 -7.06
CA PRO A 87 24.76 -10.28 -8.41
C PRO A 87 25.10 -8.89 -8.94
N PHE A 88 24.56 -7.83 -8.34
CA PHE A 88 24.78 -6.45 -8.80
C PHE A 88 25.25 -5.56 -7.65
N GLU A 89 26.20 -4.68 -7.97
CA GLU A 89 26.60 -3.59 -7.07
C GLU A 89 25.51 -2.53 -6.98
N TYR A 90 25.42 -1.87 -5.82
CA TYR A 90 24.47 -0.78 -5.65
C TYR A 90 25.03 0.50 -6.26
N GLN A 91 24.29 1.03 -7.25
CA GLN A 91 24.65 2.23 -7.97
C GLN A 91 23.65 3.33 -7.60
N GLN A 92 23.99 4.16 -6.63
CA GLN A 92 23.06 5.12 -6.02
C GLN A 92 22.34 6.00 -7.06
N ASP A 93 23.08 6.66 -7.94
CA ASP A 93 22.48 7.58 -8.94
C ASP A 93 21.61 6.84 -9.96
N ALA A 94 22.07 5.68 -10.44
CA ALA A 94 21.32 4.87 -11.39
C ALA A 94 20.05 4.27 -10.75
N ALA A 95 20.14 3.87 -9.48
CA ALA A 95 19.02 3.38 -8.70
C ALA A 95 17.97 4.48 -8.47
N THR A 96 18.40 5.68 -8.10
CA THR A 96 17.52 6.86 -7.95
C THR A 96 16.81 7.17 -9.26
N ALA A 97 17.54 7.33 -10.37
CA ALA A 97 16.94 7.61 -11.67
C ALA A 97 16.00 6.49 -12.14
N TRP A 98 16.32 5.22 -11.83
CA TRP A 98 15.43 4.11 -12.13
C TRP A 98 14.15 4.17 -11.28
N ILE A 99 14.25 4.46 -9.98
CA ILE A 99 13.10 4.63 -9.10
C ILE A 99 12.23 5.79 -9.58
N GLU A 100 12.79 6.94 -9.93
CA GLU A 100 12.03 8.07 -10.48
C GLU A 100 11.24 7.66 -11.72
N ARG A 101 11.86 6.99 -12.69
CA ARG A 101 11.15 6.45 -13.87
C ARG A 101 10.07 5.44 -13.50
N GLN A 102 10.31 4.58 -12.51
CA GLN A 102 9.31 3.62 -12.03
C GLN A 102 8.20 4.29 -11.23
N LEU A 103 8.46 5.41 -10.58
CA LEU A 103 7.43 6.25 -9.99
C LEU A 103 6.62 6.86 -11.14
N ASP A 104 7.22 7.51 -12.12
CA ASP A 104 6.47 8.13 -13.22
C ASP A 104 5.60 7.12 -14.01
N THR A 105 6.07 5.88 -14.18
CA THR A 105 5.34 4.82 -14.91
C THR A 105 4.50 3.90 -14.02
N GLY A 106 4.75 3.88 -12.72
CA GLY A 106 4.20 2.92 -11.76
C GLY A 106 3.43 3.55 -10.60
N VAL A 107 3.50 4.87 -10.41
CA VAL A 107 2.63 5.69 -9.53
C VAL A 107 1.19 5.36 -9.85
N ASP A 108 0.79 5.47 -11.12
CA ASP A 108 -0.58 5.13 -11.53
C ASP A 108 -0.91 3.67 -11.20
N ARG A 109 -0.03 2.71 -11.44
CA ARG A 109 -0.33 1.29 -11.21
C ARG A 109 -0.36 0.90 -9.72
N TYR A 110 0.53 1.45 -8.92
CA TYR A 110 0.63 1.20 -7.48
C TYR A 110 -0.49 1.90 -6.72
N TRP A 111 -0.72 3.19 -6.99
CA TRP A 111 -1.87 3.91 -6.45
C TRP A 111 -3.16 3.24 -6.90
N ARG A 112 -3.34 2.92 -8.19
CA ARG A 112 -4.52 2.13 -8.64
C ARG A 112 -4.68 0.80 -7.93
N ARG A 113 -3.59 0.10 -7.58
CA ARG A 113 -3.69 -1.17 -6.82
C ARG A 113 -4.12 -0.93 -5.38
N ARG A 114 -3.63 0.13 -4.76
CA ARG A 114 -3.93 0.49 -3.37
C ARG A 114 -5.31 1.12 -3.24
N GLU A 115 -5.67 2.02 -4.15
CA GLU A 115 -7.04 2.49 -4.40
C GLU A 115 -7.99 1.31 -4.57
N ARG A 116 -7.70 0.35 -5.47
CA ARG A 116 -8.52 -0.87 -5.61
C ARG A 116 -8.63 -1.66 -4.31
N ARG A 117 -7.55 -1.77 -3.52
CA ARG A 117 -7.60 -2.46 -2.23
C ARG A 117 -8.53 -1.72 -1.26
N VAL A 118 -8.40 -0.40 -1.14
CA VAL A 118 -9.26 0.44 -0.29
C VAL A 118 -10.72 0.32 -0.72
N ILE A 119 -11.01 0.45 -2.02
CA ILE A 119 -12.37 0.29 -2.55
C ILE A 119 -12.91 -1.12 -2.26
N LYS A 120 -12.11 -2.18 -2.39
CA LYS A 120 -12.53 -3.55 -2.03
C LYS A 120 -12.84 -3.72 -0.55
N LEU A 121 -12.04 -3.12 0.33
CA LEU A 121 -12.25 -3.17 1.78
C LEU A 121 -13.50 -2.39 2.19
N LEU A 122 -13.70 -1.19 1.64
CA LEU A 122 -14.91 -0.38 1.85
C LEU A 122 -16.15 -1.07 1.29
N LYS A 123 -16.05 -1.70 0.10
CA LYS A 123 -17.13 -2.50 -0.48
C LYS A 123 -17.48 -3.68 0.44
N SER A 124 -16.50 -4.42 0.94
CA SER A 124 -16.75 -5.49 1.93
C SER A 124 -17.44 -4.97 3.19
N ALA A 125 -16.99 -3.84 3.75
CA ALA A 125 -17.63 -3.21 4.90
C ALA A 125 -19.08 -2.74 4.59
N ALA A 126 -19.33 -2.20 3.39
CA ALA A 126 -20.66 -1.85 2.92
C ALA A 126 -21.58 -3.10 2.82
N PHE A 127 -21.06 -4.24 2.37
CA PHE A 127 -21.82 -5.50 2.36
C PHE A 127 -21.90 -6.21 3.72
N GLY A 128 -21.32 -5.66 4.79
CA GLY A 128 -21.34 -6.28 6.11
C GLY A 128 -20.44 -7.52 6.21
N ILE A 129 -19.42 -7.63 5.35
CA ILE A 129 -18.50 -8.78 5.29
C ILE A 129 -17.03 -8.37 5.53
N GLY A 130 -16.24 -9.30 6.08
CA GLY A 130 -14.81 -9.10 6.31
C GLY A 130 -14.48 -8.28 7.56
N VAL A 131 -13.18 -8.16 7.84
CA VAL A 131 -12.65 -7.56 9.08
C VAL A 131 -13.22 -6.15 9.30
N CYS A 132 -13.21 -5.30 8.27
CA CYS A 132 -13.71 -3.92 8.37
C CYS A 132 -15.23 -3.80 8.58
N ALA A 133 -16.02 -4.86 8.37
CA ALA A 133 -17.45 -4.83 8.68
C ALA A 133 -17.75 -4.96 10.18
N GLN A 134 -16.83 -5.59 10.94
CA GLN A 134 -16.97 -5.79 12.38
C GLN A 134 -16.60 -4.52 13.16
N TYR A 135 -15.72 -3.70 12.60
CA TYR A 135 -15.37 -2.40 13.14
C TYR A 135 -16.34 -1.38 12.55
N GLY A 136 -17.47 -1.16 13.22
CA GLY A 136 -18.42 -0.08 12.88
C GLY A 136 -17.81 1.33 13.01
N GLU A 137 -16.58 1.39 13.49
CA GLU A 137 -15.77 2.56 13.78
C GLU A 137 -14.47 2.39 13.01
N GLY A 138 -14.04 3.41 12.25
CA GLY A 138 -12.70 3.54 11.66
C GLY A 138 -11.70 2.43 12.01
N HIS A 139 -11.29 1.61 11.04
CA HIS A 139 -10.17 0.70 11.26
C HIS A 139 -8.89 1.47 10.92
N TYR A 140 -8.01 1.67 11.91
CA TYR A 140 -6.77 2.46 11.76
C TYR A 140 -5.95 2.06 10.52
N GLN A 141 -5.96 0.78 10.11
CA GLN A 141 -5.29 0.32 8.89
C GLN A 141 -5.96 0.88 7.62
N LEU A 142 -7.29 0.93 7.59
CA LEU A 142 -8.06 1.48 6.48
C LEU A 142 -7.92 3.00 6.43
N ASP A 143 -7.97 3.68 7.57
CA ASP A 143 -7.74 5.12 7.67
C ASP A 143 -6.31 5.49 7.20
N ALA A 144 -5.30 4.71 7.59
CA ALA A 144 -3.93 4.86 7.10
C ALA A 144 -3.81 4.63 5.59
N ASP A 145 -4.46 3.60 5.06
CA ASP A 145 -4.49 3.34 3.63
C ASP A 145 -5.17 4.47 2.86
N ILE A 146 -6.27 5.03 3.37
CA ILE A 146 -6.96 6.16 2.74
C ILE A 146 -6.11 7.44 2.84
N GLY A 147 -5.49 7.72 3.99
CA GLY A 147 -4.63 8.90 4.19
C GLY A 147 -3.56 9.01 3.12
N LEU A 148 -2.87 7.90 2.86
CA LEU A 148 -1.85 7.82 1.81
C LEU A 148 -2.40 8.17 0.42
N MET A 149 -3.69 7.99 0.16
CA MET A 149 -4.32 8.28 -1.14
C MET A 149 -4.90 9.70 -1.25
N VAL A 150 -5.17 10.38 -0.13
CA VAL A 150 -5.81 11.71 -0.10
C VAL A 150 -4.82 12.85 0.19
N GLY A 151 -3.54 12.62 -0.04
CA GLY A 151 -2.50 13.64 0.00
C GLY A 151 -1.65 13.67 1.27
N TYR A 152 -1.65 12.59 2.06
CA TYR A 152 -0.69 12.38 3.14
C TYR A 152 0.46 11.49 2.64
N PRO A 153 1.61 12.04 2.20
CA PRO A 153 2.76 11.23 1.77
C PRO A 153 3.27 10.23 2.81
N THR A 154 3.04 10.49 4.10
CA THR A 154 3.33 9.56 5.19
C THR A 154 2.22 9.59 6.22
N VAL A 155 1.93 8.42 6.81
CA VAL A 155 0.96 8.26 7.89
C VAL A 155 1.59 7.49 9.05
N CYS A 156 1.13 7.76 10.27
CA CYS A 156 1.52 7.11 11.51
C CYS A 156 0.25 6.68 12.25
N ILE A 157 0.31 5.51 12.87
CA ILE A 157 -0.74 5.04 13.78
C ILE A 157 -0.28 5.42 15.18
N ASP A 158 -1.02 6.32 15.80
CA ASP A 158 -0.72 6.85 17.13
C ASP A 158 -1.83 6.45 18.12
N SER A 159 -1.55 6.54 19.41
CA SER A 159 -2.60 6.48 20.45
C SER A 159 -2.72 7.83 21.14
N ARG A 160 -3.95 8.36 21.21
CA ARG A 160 -4.26 9.61 21.90
C ARG A 160 -5.46 9.40 22.79
N GLN A 161 -5.28 9.63 24.10
CA GLN A 161 -6.34 9.47 25.10
C GLN A 161 -7.02 8.09 25.09
N GLY A 162 -6.27 7.03 24.76
CA GLY A 162 -6.79 5.66 24.70
C GLY A 162 -7.45 5.28 23.38
N GLU A 163 -7.60 6.22 22.43
CA GLU A 163 -8.03 5.91 21.07
C GLU A 163 -6.84 5.71 20.13
N THR A 164 -6.94 4.72 19.24
CA THR A 164 -6.02 4.57 18.10
C THR A 164 -6.43 5.55 17.02
N ILE A 165 -5.53 6.45 16.64
CA ILE A 165 -5.74 7.47 15.62
C ILE A 165 -4.70 7.31 14.51
N VAL A 166 -5.01 7.84 13.33
CA VAL A 166 -4.03 7.92 12.25
C VAL A 166 -3.69 9.38 12.03
N THR A 167 -2.40 9.71 12.06
CA THR A 167 -1.91 11.05 11.74
C THR A 167 -1.03 11.01 10.51
N GLY A 168 -0.89 12.13 9.80
CA GLY A 168 -0.02 12.23 8.65
C GLY A 168 0.45 13.66 8.41
N LEU A 169 1.52 13.82 7.63
CA LEU A 169 1.94 15.13 7.13
C LEU A 169 1.30 15.37 5.78
N ARG A 170 0.54 16.45 5.63
CA ARG A 170 0.07 16.93 4.32
C ARG A 170 1.17 17.74 3.66
N GLY A 171 1.28 17.71 2.33
CA GLY A 171 2.28 18.49 1.61
C GLY A 171 2.17 19.98 1.95
N GLY A 172 3.22 20.54 2.56
CA GLY A 172 3.28 21.95 3.00
C GLY A 172 3.04 22.19 4.49
N ASP A 173 2.56 21.20 5.24
CA ASP A 173 2.28 21.35 6.66
C ASP A 173 3.52 21.10 7.54
N ARG A 174 3.70 21.95 8.56
CA ARG A 174 4.78 21.82 9.55
C ARG A 174 4.47 20.83 10.69
N LYS A 175 3.22 20.39 10.81
CA LYS A 175 2.74 19.51 11.87
C LYS A 175 1.92 18.38 11.29
N ARG A 176 1.97 17.22 11.94
CA ARG A 176 1.08 16.11 11.63
C ARG A 176 -0.35 16.51 11.95
N SER A 177 -1.26 16.26 11.02
CA SER A 177 -2.70 16.37 11.24
C SER A 177 -3.32 14.98 11.25
N GLU A 178 -4.50 14.87 11.84
CA GLU A 178 -5.25 13.62 11.82
C GLU A 178 -5.72 13.32 10.39
N VAL A 179 -5.50 12.08 9.95
CA VAL A 179 -6.04 11.57 8.69
C VAL A 179 -7.55 11.43 8.83
N PRO A 180 -8.35 11.86 7.83
CA PRO A 180 -9.80 11.71 7.89
C PRO A 180 -10.19 10.26 8.14
N ARG A 181 -10.86 10.01 9.27
CA ARG A 181 -11.46 8.71 9.56
C ARG A 181 -12.65 8.50 8.62
N TYR A 182 -12.91 7.27 8.18
CA TYR A 182 -14.30 7.00 7.76
C TYR A 182 -15.19 7.12 9.01
N THR A 183 -16.10 8.09 9.00
CA THR A 183 -16.81 8.58 10.19
C THR A 183 -18.02 7.71 10.53
N ARG A 184 -18.51 7.81 11.78
CA ARG A 184 -19.72 7.13 12.30
C ARG A 184 -21.00 7.92 12.04
N SER A 185 -20.88 9.20 11.67
CA SER A 185 -22.01 10.06 11.34
C SER A 185 -22.14 10.19 9.82
N ILE A 186 -23.37 10.07 9.32
CA ILE A 186 -23.62 10.31 7.90
C ILE A 186 -23.37 11.78 7.55
N ASP A 187 -23.66 12.70 8.46
CA ASP A 187 -23.49 14.14 8.26
C ASP A 187 -22.01 14.51 8.11
N ASP A 188 -21.16 13.94 8.96
CA ASP A 188 -19.71 14.09 8.84
C ASP A 188 -19.21 13.44 7.53
N ALA A 189 -19.77 12.31 7.13
CA ALA A 189 -19.29 11.61 5.94
C ALA A 189 -19.56 12.41 4.67
N GLN A 190 -20.75 13.00 4.60
CA GLN A 190 -21.20 13.83 3.50
C GLN A 190 -20.41 15.14 3.40
N THR A 191 -19.88 15.65 4.51
CA THR A 191 -19.04 16.87 4.52
C THR A 191 -17.57 16.56 4.24
N LEU A 192 -17.01 15.51 4.83
CA LEU A 192 -15.59 15.14 4.69
C LEU A 192 -15.24 14.50 3.35
N TRP A 193 -16.07 13.57 2.87
CA TRP A 193 -15.72 12.71 1.73
C TRP A 193 -16.31 13.18 0.40
N LEU A 194 -17.49 13.82 0.42
CA LEU A 194 -18.16 14.36 -0.76
C LEU A 194 -18.28 15.90 -0.73
N PRO A 195 -17.21 16.67 -0.40
CA PRO A 195 -17.33 18.11 -0.16
C PRO A 195 -17.81 18.92 -1.39
N ASP A 196 -17.65 18.38 -2.60
CA ASP A 196 -17.94 19.06 -3.87
C ASP A 196 -19.20 18.56 -4.59
N VAL A 197 -19.85 17.50 -4.07
CA VAL A 197 -21.10 16.98 -4.63
C VAL A 197 -22.27 17.86 -4.17
N GLY A 198 -23.27 18.14 -5.00
CA GLY A 198 -24.46 18.90 -4.57
C GLY A 198 -25.17 18.22 -3.39
N ILE A 199 -25.66 18.99 -2.41
CA ILE A 199 -26.31 18.47 -1.19
C ILE A 199 -27.39 17.43 -1.51
N GLU A 200 -28.17 17.67 -2.56
CA GLU A 200 -29.26 16.78 -3.01
C GLU A 200 -28.78 15.39 -3.46
N LEU A 201 -27.54 15.30 -3.96
CA LEU A 201 -26.91 14.04 -4.34
C LEU A 201 -26.22 13.36 -3.14
N ARG A 202 -25.84 14.11 -2.10
CA ARG A 202 -25.23 13.56 -0.88
C ARG A 202 -26.22 12.74 -0.05
N THR A 203 -27.50 13.10 -0.08
CA THR A 203 -28.58 12.44 0.71
C THR A 203 -28.95 11.04 0.23
N ILE A 204 -28.40 10.59 -0.91
CA ILE A 204 -28.63 9.23 -1.45
C ILE A 204 -28.01 8.16 -0.55
N HIS A 205 -26.90 8.49 0.14
CA HIS A 205 -26.20 7.55 1.01
C HIS A 205 -26.76 7.60 2.43
N ARG A 206 -27.20 6.44 2.95
CA ARG A 206 -27.76 6.31 4.31
C ARG A 206 -26.76 5.81 5.33
N ARG A 207 -25.61 5.28 4.88
CA ARG A 207 -24.53 4.81 5.75
C ARG A 207 -23.24 5.57 5.43
N PRO A 208 -22.44 5.94 6.46
CA PRO A 208 -21.17 6.63 6.25
C PRO A 208 -20.19 5.89 5.33
N VAL A 209 -20.15 4.55 5.43
CA VAL A 209 -19.28 3.72 4.59
C VAL A 209 -19.69 3.76 3.10
N ASP A 210 -21.00 3.87 2.81
CA ASP A 210 -21.49 3.98 1.44
C ASP A 210 -21.12 5.34 0.84
N CYS A 211 -21.20 6.40 1.66
CA CYS A 211 -20.77 7.75 1.29
C CYS A 211 -19.27 7.80 0.98
N CYS A 212 -18.44 7.19 1.84
CA CYS A 212 -16.99 7.13 1.63
C CYS A 212 -16.62 6.28 0.39
N LEU A 213 -17.29 5.14 0.19
CA LEU A 213 -17.10 4.29 -0.99
C LEU A 213 -17.44 5.05 -2.28
N ALA A 214 -18.58 5.75 -2.32
CA ALA A 214 -19.00 6.54 -3.47
C ALA A 214 -18.01 7.67 -3.78
N ALA A 215 -17.59 8.41 -2.75
CA ALA A 215 -16.61 9.50 -2.88
C ALA A 215 -15.28 9.06 -3.49
N LEU A 216 -14.74 7.95 -3.00
CA LEU A 216 -13.44 7.47 -3.45
C LEU A 216 -13.54 6.81 -4.84
N CYS A 217 -14.66 6.15 -5.15
CA CYS A 217 -14.91 5.65 -6.50
C CYS A 217 -15.03 6.78 -7.53
N ASP A 218 -15.74 7.85 -7.21
CA ASP A 218 -15.85 9.03 -8.07
C ASP A 218 -14.48 9.69 -8.27
N ARG A 219 -13.79 10.01 -7.16
CA ARG A 219 -12.45 10.65 -7.18
C ARG A 219 -11.40 9.85 -7.94
N TRP A 220 -11.43 8.52 -7.88
CA TRP A 220 -10.44 7.64 -8.52
C TRP A 220 -10.92 6.99 -9.83
N GLY A 221 -12.13 7.33 -10.28
CA GLY A 221 -12.70 6.82 -11.53
C GLY A 221 -12.93 5.31 -11.54
N PHE A 222 -13.48 4.75 -10.47
CA PHE A 222 -13.90 3.35 -10.39
C PHE A 222 -15.42 3.21 -10.51
N ALA A 223 -15.87 2.25 -11.32
CA ALA A 223 -17.27 1.80 -11.31
C ALA A 223 -17.47 0.80 -10.16
N VAL A 224 -18.26 1.17 -9.15
CA VAL A 224 -18.52 0.37 -7.94
C VAL A 224 -19.04 -1.03 -8.30
N GLU A 225 -19.84 -1.14 -9.35
CA GLU A 225 -20.50 -2.37 -9.80
C GLU A 225 -19.50 -3.39 -10.35
N ARG A 226 -18.35 -2.94 -10.87
CA ARG A 226 -17.35 -3.80 -11.54
C ARG A 226 -16.29 -4.39 -10.60
N LEU A 227 -16.31 -4.07 -9.32
CA LEU A 227 -15.29 -4.48 -8.36
C LEU A 227 -15.81 -5.56 -7.41
N GLU A 228 -15.23 -6.75 -7.39
CA GLU A 228 -15.60 -7.77 -6.38
C GLU A 228 -15.19 -7.33 -4.96
N PRO A 229 -16.02 -7.58 -3.92
CA PRO A 229 -15.61 -7.37 -2.53
C PRO A 229 -14.32 -8.13 -2.19
N ALA A 230 -13.56 -7.65 -1.21
CA ALA A 230 -12.49 -8.46 -0.64
C ALA A 230 -13.11 -9.70 0.02
N GLY A 231 -12.67 -10.91 -0.40
CA GLY A 231 -13.05 -12.15 0.26
C GLY A 231 -12.64 -12.15 1.73
N SER A 232 -13.32 -12.97 2.54
CA SER A 232 -12.88 -13.22 3.92
C SER A 232 -11.41 -13.67 3.91
N TRP A 233 -10.60 -13.09 4.80
CA TRP A 233 -9.26 -13.59 5.05
C TRP A 233 -9.40 -15.07 5.44
N LYS A 234 -8.85 -15.97 4.62
CA LYS A 234 -8.67 -17.38 4.96
C LYS A 234 -7.34 -17.54 5.68
#